data_AF-E4WYM1-F1
#
_entry.id   AF-E4WYM1-F1
#
_cell.length_a   1.000
_cell.length_b   1.000
_cell.length_c   1.000
_cell.angle_alpha   90.00
_cell.angle_beta   90.00
_cell.angle_gamma   90.00
#
_symmetry.space_group_name_H-M   'P 1'
#
loop_
_entity.id
_entity.type
_entity.pdbx_description
1 polymer ?
#
loop_
_entity_poly.entity_id
_entity_poly.type
_entity_poly.pdbx_seq_one_letter_code
_entity_poly.pdbx_strand_id
1 'polypeptide(L)'
;MAAIAETVWQYQQQYESALDAFFEFKATGKVASSGPKLDMDRVETLEKENVELKASLAEVLKRLAALEGNIKEAAPAAGGDAEEDDDVDLFGSDDEEDDAEAERIKAERIAAYNERKAAKEDKKGKIVAKSNIIFDVKPWDDETDMAALEASVRTIEMEGLLWGTGKLVAIGYGIKKLQITCVIVDDLVSTDLLEEKITEFEDFIQSVDVVAFNKI
;
A
#
# COMPACT_ATOMS: atom_id res chain seq x y z
N MET A 1 -7.88 0.74 -41.78
CA MET A 1 -7.06 -0.35 -42.38
C MET A 1 -5.61 -0.36 -41.91
N ALA A 2 -4.96 0.79 -41.63
CA ALA A 2 -3.56 0.83 -41.17
C ALA A 2 -3.30 0.10 -39.83
N ALA A 3 -4.13 0.34 -38.80
CA ALA A 3 -3.99 -0.29 -37.48
C ALA A 3 -4.16 -1.82 -37.49
N ILE A 4 -4.94 -2.36 -38.45
CA ILE A 4 -5.14 -3.81 -38.63
C ILE A 4 -3.90 -4.43 -39.30
N ALA A 5 -3.30 -3.74 -40.27
CA ALA A 5 -2.08 -4.21 -40.91
C ALA A 5 -0.89 -4.26 -39.93
N GLU A 6 -0.80 -3.26 -39.04
CA GLU A 6 0.26 -3.16 -38.04
C GLU A 6 0.12 -4.22 -36.94
N THR A 7 -1.09 -4.49 -36.48
CA THR A 7 -1.36 -5.60 -35.54
C THR A 7 -1.11 -6.96 -36.16
N VAL A 8 -1.54 -7.20 -37.41
CA VAL A 8 -1.26 -8.46 -38.13
C VAL A 8 0.25 -8.68 -38.31
N TRP A 9 1.00 -7.63 -38.63
CA TRP A 9 2.45 -7.71 -38.75
C TRP A 9 3.14 -8.04 -37.42
N GLN A 10 2.71 -7.42 -36.32
CA GLN A 10 3.20 -7.75 -34.98
C GLN A 10 2.89 -9.19 -34.58
N TYR A 11 1.68 -9.68 -34.87
CA TYR A 11 1.30 -11.07 -34.60
C TYR A 11 2.13 -12.06 -35.42
N GLN A 12 2.42 -11.75 -36.69
CA GLN A 12 3.27 -12.59 -37.53
C GLN A 12 4.70 -12.66 -36.97
N GLN A 13 5.26 -11.53 -36.56
CA GLN A 13 6.61 -11.46 -36.01
C GLN A 13 6.74 -12.23 -34.68
N GLN A 14 5.71 -12.16 -33.83
CA GLN A 14 5.65 -12.93 -32.59
C GLN A 14 5.57 -14.43 -32.87
N TYR A 15 4.81 -14.85 -33.88
CA TYR A 15 4.67 -16.26 -34.26
C TYR A 15 5.98 -16.85 -34.81
N GLU A 16 6.67 -16.10 -35.69
CA GLU A 16 7.97 -16.50 -36.24
C GLU A 16 9.03 -16.63 -35.14
N SER A 17 9.09 -15.66 -34.22
CA SER A 17 9.99 -15.69 -33.06
C SER A 17 9.72 -16.89 -32.13
N ALA A 18 8.45 -17.22 -31.90
CA ALA A 18 8.07 -18.38 -31.09
C ALA A 18 8.42 -19.71 -31.75
N LEU A 19 8.33 -19.80 -33.09
CA LEU A 19 8.74 -20.97 -33.85
C LEU A 19 10.25 -21.20 -33.77
N ASP A 20 11.05 -20.16 -33.93
CA ASP A 20 12.51 -20.25 -33.83
C ASP A 20 12.94 -20.68 -32.42
N ALA A 21 12.33 -20.11 -31.38
CA ALA A 21 12.55 -20.52 -29.99
C ALA A 21 12.19 -22.00 -29.74
N PHE A 22 11.12 -22.49 -30.37
CA PHE A 22 10.72 -23.90 -30.30
C PHE A 22 11.71 -24.82 -31.01
N PHE A 23 12.20 -24.43 -32.19
CA PHE A 23 13.21 -25.21 -32.92
C PHE A 23 14.55 -25.25 -32.20
N GLU A 24 14.95 -24.14 -31.57
CA GLU A 24 16.16 -24.07 -30.76
C GLU A 24 16.04 -24.93 -29.49
N PHE A 25 14.88 -24.92 -28.82
CA PHE A 25 14.59 -25.82 -27.70
C PHE A 25 14.64 -27.29 -28.13
N LYS A 26 14.05 -27.64 -29.27
CA LYS A 26 14.09 -29.01 -29.81
C LYS A 26 15.52 -29.46 -30.14
N ALA A 27 16.38 -28.54 -30.58
CA ALA A 27 17.76 -28.84 -30.96
C ALA A 27 18.72 -28.93 -29.76
N THR A 28 18.52 -28.09 -28.74
CA THR A 28 19.50 -27.90 -27.65
C THR A 28 19.01 -28.29 -26.27
N GLY A 29 17.70 -28.53 -26.11
CA GLY A 29 17.06 -28.83 -24.84
C GLY A 29 16.98 -27.65 -23.86
N LYS A 30 17.40 -26.44 -24.27
CA LYS A 30 17.32 -25.22 -23.47
C LYS A 30 16.24 -24.29 -24.02
N VAL A 31 15.46 -23.68 -23.13
CA VAL A 31 14.45 -22.68 -23.51
C VAL A 31 15.18 -21.42 -23.94
N ALA A 32 14.98 -20.99 -25.18
CA ALA A 32 15.51 -19.72 -25.69
C ALA A 32 14.87 -18.55 -24.91
N SER A 33 15.69 -17.60 -24.46
CA SER A 33 15.28 -16.49 -23.59
C SER A 33 14.59 -15.34 -24.35
N SER A 34 13.76 -15.64 -25.36
CA SER A 34 13.11 -14.65 -26.22
C SER A 34 11.61 -14.50 -25.93
N GLY A 35 11.24 -14.38 -24.65
CA GLY A 35 10.03 -13.63 -24.28
C GLY A 35 10.22 -12.13 -24.58
N PRO A 36 9.16 -11.30 -24.55
CA PRO A 36 9.30 -9.87 -24.81
C PRO A 36 10.40 -9.33 -23.90
N LYS A 37 11.51 -8.85 -24.50
CA LYS A 37 12.57 -8.18 -23.76
C LYS A 37 11.89 -7.03 -23.02
N LEU A 38 11.66 -7.19 -21.71
CA LEU A 38 11.56 -6.06 -20.82
C LEU A 38 12.80 -5.22 -21.13
N ASP A 39 12.57 -4.05 -21.69
CA ASP A 39 13.54 -3.21 -22.40
C ASP A 39 14.93 -3.31 -21.75
N MET A 40 15.86 -4.04 -22.37
CA MET A 40 17.23 -4.22 -21.83
C MET A 40 17.90 -2.86 -21.61
N ASP A 41 17.55 -1.86 -22.42
CA ASP A 41 17.98 -0.47 -22.25
C ASP A 41 17.46 0.14 -20.93
N ARG A 42 16.25 -0.21 -20.50
CA ARG A 42 15.69 0.22 -19.21
C ARG A 42 16.36 -0.49 -18.05
N VAL A 43 16.67 -1.78 -18.20
CA VAL A 43 17.42 -2.53 -17.18
C VAL A 43 18.84 -1.95 -17.02
N GLU A 44 19.54 -1.68 -18.11
CA GLU A 44 20.87 -1.05 -18.08
C GLU A 44 20.82 0.37 -17.49
N THR A 45 19.76 1.13 -17.77
CA THR A 45 19.56 2.46 -17.17
C THR A 45 19.34 2.36 -15.67
N LEU A 46 18.46 1.45 -15.23
CA LEU A 46 18.20 1.20 -13.80
C LEU A 46 19.43 0.68 -13.07
N GLU A 47 20.28 -0.13 -13.71
CA GLU A 47 21.53 -0.60 -13.12
C GLU A 47 22.53 0.54 -12.93
N LYS A 48 22.66 1.44 -13.92
CA LYS A 48 23.50 2.66 -13.80
C LYS A 48 23.01 3.58 -12.69
N GLU A 49 21.71 3.85 -12.64
CA GLU A 49 21.09 4.66 -11.59
C GLU A 49 21.28 4.03 -10.21
N ASN A 50 21.14 2.70 -10.08
CA ASN A 50 21.40 2.00 -8.81
C ASN A 50 22.86 2.10 -8.37
N VAL A 51 23.82 2.04 -9.31
CA VAL A 51 25.23 2.23 -8.99
C VAL A 51 25.51 3.66 -8.53
N GLU A 52 24.92 4.66 -9.18
CA GLU A 52 25.04 6.07 -8.81
C GLU A 52 24.39 6.37 -7.45
N LEU A 53 23.20 5.83 -7.18
CA LEU A 53 22.52 5.94 -5.89
C LEU A 53 23.32 5.27 -4.77
N LYS A 54 23.92 4.11 -5.02
CA LYS A 54 24.80 3.46 -4.04
C LYS A 54 26.04 4.30 -3.74
N ALA A 55 26.62 4.95 -4.74
CA ALA A 55 27.76 5.84 -4.56
C ALA A 55 27.39 7.11 -3.77
N SER A 56 26.25 7.73 -4.08
CA SER A 56 25.79 8.91 -3.35
C SER A 56 25.41 8.58 -1.90
N LEU A 57 24.80 7.41 -1.66
CA LEU A 57 24.53 6.90 -0.32
C LEU A 57 25.82 6.70 0.48
N ALA A 58 26.85 6.09 -0.11
CA ALA A 58 28.14 5.90 0.55
C ALA A 58 28.80 7.24 0.92
N GLU A 59 28.71 8.24 0.05
CA GLU A 59 29.21 9.59 0.32
C GLU A 59 28.41 10.29 1.44
N VAL A 60 27.09 10.16 1.46
CA VAL A 60 26.24 10.70 2.53
C VAL A 60 26.54 10.03 3.87
N LEU A 61 26.69 8.70 3.90
CA LEU A 61 27.07 7.98 5.12
C LEU A 61 28.44 8.43 5.64
N LYS A 62 29.39 8.69 4.75
CA LYS A 62 30.71 9.23 5.13
C LYS A 62 30.62 10.64 5.72
N ARG A 63 29.77 11.50 5.16
CA ARG A 63 29.52 12.85 5.69
C ARG A 63 28.79 12.81 7.03
N LEU A 64 27.83 11.91 7.20
CA LEU A 64 27.15 11.68 8.47
C LEU A 64 28.13 11.19 9.54
N ALA A 65 28.99 10.21 9.24
CA ALA A 65 30.01 9.73 10.17
C ALA A 65 31.00 10.84 10.59
N ALA A 66 31.38 11.72 9.65
CA ALA A 66 32.21 12.89 9.97
C ALA A 66 31.48 13.91 10.86
N LEU A 67 30.19 14.14 10.61
CA LEU A 67 29.37 15.06 11.40
C LEU A 67 29.10 14.52 12.82
N GLU A 68 28.85 13.22 12.95
CA GLU A 68 28.70 12.51 14.23
C GLU A 68 30.01 12.53 15.04
N GLY A 69 31.16 12.42 14.37
CA GLY A 69 32.47 12.61 14.98
C GLY A 69 32.65 14.03 15.54
N ASN A 70 32.27 15.05 14.77
CA ASN A 70 32.33 16.45 15.19
C ASN A 70 31.34 16.80 16.33
N ILE A 71 30.20 16.11 16.43
CA ILE A 71 29.24 16.29 17.53
C ILE A 71 29.78 15.66 18.83
N LYS A 72 30.54 14.55 18.75
CA LYS A 72 31.16 13.91 19.93
C LYS A 72 32.33 14.69 20.54
N GLU A 73 33.00 15.56 19.78
CA GLU A 73 34.06 16.43 20.33
C GLU A 73 33.53 17.70 21.03
N ALA A 74 32.21 17.97 20.99
CA ALA A 74 31.63 19.23 21.47
C ALA A 74 30.65 19.11 22.66
N ALA A 75 30.56 17.97 23.38
CA ALA A 75 29.67 17.86 24.55
C ALA A 75 30.40 17.37 25.82
N PRO A 76 30.32 18.10 26.96
CA PRO A 76 30.85 17.66 28.24
C PRO A 76 29.98 16.55 28.84
N ALA A 77 30.61 15.70 29.64
CA ALA A 77 30.00 14.55 30.31
C ALA A 77 29.00 14.95 31.41
N ALA A 78 27.83 14.32 31.40
CA ALA A 78 27.04 13.98 32.59
C ALA A 78 26.14 12.78 32.24
N GLY A 79 26.31 11.67 32.97
CA GLY A 79 25.52 10.45 32.78
C GLY A 79 24.27 10.42 33.66
N GLY A 80 23.41 9.44 33.41
CA GLY A 80 22.27 9.10 34.27
C GLY A 80 21.12 8.52 33.47
N ASP A 81 20.97 7.21 33.54
CA ASP A 81 19.84 6.42 33.05
C ASP A 81 18.62 6.66 33.98
N ALA A 82 17.51 7.14 33.42
CA ALA A 82 16.16 7.04 33.98
C ALA A 82 15.14 7.36 32.88
N GLU A 83 14.24 6.41 32.64
CA GLU A 83 12.99 6.60 31.90
C GLU A 83 12.09 7.65 32.60
N GLU A 84 11.14 8.19 31.83
CA GLU A 84 10.11 9.21 32.17
C GLU A 84 10.50 10.68 31.93
N ASP A 85 10.54 11.06 30.65
CA ASP A 85 10.59 12.46 30.18
C ASP A 85 9.34 12.76 29.32
N ASP A 86 8.23 13.17 29.95
CA ASP A 86 7.21 14.06 29.34
C ASP A 86 6.33 14.77 30.38
N ASP A 87 6.84 15.04 31.60
CA ASP A 87 6.14 15.89 32.59
C ASP A 87 7.11 16.73 33.46
N VAL A 88 8.10 17.33 32.82
CA VAL A 88 8.81 18.47 33.42
C VAL A 88 8.00 19.73 33.10
N ASP A 89 7.01 20.02 33.94
CA ASP A 89 6.33 21.31 33.98
C ASP A 89 7.32 22.42 34.35
N LEU A 90 7.98 22.94 33.31
CA LEU A 90 8.89 24.08 33.36
C LEU A 90 8.15 25.42 33.30
N PHE A 91 6.84 25.44 33.51
CA PHE A 91 6.02 26.65 33.55
C PHE A 91 5.17 26.75 34.84
N GLY A 92 5.63 26.11 35.92
CA GLY A 92 5.19 26.34 37.30
C GLY A 92 5.57 27.72 37.87
N SER A 93 5.39 28.79 37.08
CA SER A 93 5.40 30.17 37.56
C SER A 93 4.32 30.98 36.84
N ASP A 94 3.13 30.98 37.47
CA ASP A 94 2.42 32.19 37.92
C ASP A 94 2.01 33.20 36.84
N ASP A 95 0.72 33.24 36.48
CA ASP A 95 -0.18 34.32 36.92
C ASP A 95 -1.64 34.03 36.50
N GLU A 96 -2.55 34.19 37.47
CA GLU A 96 -4.00 34.07 37.36
C GLU A 96 -4.58 35.32 36.69
N GLU A 97 -4.95 35.29 35.41
CA GLU A 97 -5.98 36.22 34.89
C GLU A 97 -6.66 35.68 33.62
N ASP A 98 -8.00 35.65 33.69
CA ASP A 98 -8.96 35.30 32.63
C ASP A 98 -8.70 36.09 31.34
N ASP A 99 -8.38 35.40 30.24
CA ASP A 99 -8.57 35.95 28.90
C ASP A 99 -8.97 34.84 27.92
N ALA A 100 -10.22 34.88 27.46
CA ALA A 100 -10.79 33.94 26.49
C ALA A 100 -10.01 33.83 25.17
N GLU A 101 -9.10 34.77 24.89
CA GLU A 101 -8.16 34.69 23.77
C GLU A 101 -6.98 33.74 24.03
N ALA A 102 -6.54 33.59 25.28
CA ALA A 102 -5.46 32.67 25.65
C ALA A 102 -5.92 31.21 25.51
N GLU A 103 -7.19 30.90 25.76
CA GLU A 103 -7.76 29.57 25.47
C GLU A 103 -7.80 29.28 23.96
N ARG A 104 -8.08 30.27 23.11
CA ARG A 104 -8.03 30.09 21.65
C ARG A 104 -6.62 29.86 21.14
N ILE A 105 -5.64 30.60 21.66
CA ILE A 105 -4.23 30.42 21.29
C ILE A 105 -3.68 29.09 21.83
N LYS A 106 -4.11 28.64 23.01
CA LYS A 106 -3.81 27.31 23.53
C LYS A 106 -4.45 26.22 22.68
N ALA A 107 -5.72 26.34 22.28
CA ALA A 107 -6.39 25.40 21.40
C ALA A 107 -5.72 25.30 20.02
N GLU A 108 -5.30 26.43 19.46
CA GLU A 108 -4.57 26.49 18.19
C GLU A 108 -3.17 25.85 18.30
N ARG A 109 -2.47 26.05 19.42
CA ARG A 109 -1.18 25.39 19.70
C ARG A 109 -1.32 23.90 19.96
N ILE A 110 -2.38 23.47 20.64
CA ILE A 110 -2.68 22.05 20.89
C ILE A 110 -3.04 21.36 19.57
N ALA A 111 -3.82 22.01 18.69
CA ALA A 111 -4.10 21.51 17.35
C ALA A 111 -2.81 21.38 16.51
N ALA A 112 -1.96 22.40 16.51
CA ALA A 112 -0.67 22.36 15.82
C ALA A 112 0.30 21.31 16.42
N TYR A 113 0.22 21.06 17.73
CA TYR A 113 1.00 20.02 18.40
C TYR A 113 0.49 18.62 18.05
N ASN A 114 -0.83 18.42 17.99
CA ASN A 114 -1.46 17.18 17.56
C ASN A 114 -1.18 16.87 16.10
N GLU A 115 -1.21 17.87 15.22
CA GLU A 115 -0.85 17.72 13.81
C GLU A 115 0.64 17.42 13.63
N ARG A 116 1.51 18.02 14.46
CA ARG A 116 2.95 17.71 14.47
C ARG A 116 3.28 16.36 15.10
N LYS A 117 2.48 15.87 16.07
CA LYS A 117 2.59 14.50 16.59
C LYS A 117 2.07 13.49 15.58
N ALA A 118 0.94 13.74 14.91
CA ALA A 118 0.46 12.93 13.80
C ALA A 118 1.53 12.81 12.69
N ALA A 119 2.06 13.93 12.21
CA ALA A 119 3.12 13.94 11.21
C ALA A 119 4.45 13.29 11.66
N LYS A 120 4.66 13.11 12.97
CA LYS A 120 5.81 12.38 13.53
C LYS A 120 5.51 10.89 13.73
N GLU A 121 4.28 10.53 14.06
CA GLU A 121 3.76 9.14 14.09
C GLU A 121 3.76 8.54 12.68
N ASP A 122 3.34 9.31 11.67
CA ASP A 122 3.39 8.94 10.26
C ASP A 122 4.83 8.70 9.79
N LYS A 123 5.79 9.50 10.30
CA LYS A 123 7.22 9.36 9.99
C LYS A 123 7.92 8.25 10.77
N LYS A 124 7.39 7.85 11.93
CA LYS A 124 7.93 6.73 12.71
C LYS A 124 7.56 5.38 12.12
N GLY A 125 6.69 5.34 11.11
CA GLY A 125 6.38 4.13 10.37
C GLY A 125 5.89 3.06 11.33
N LYS A 126 4.65 3.20 11.82
CA LYS A 126 3.98 2.07 12.45
C LYS A 126 4.17 0.87 11.55
N ILE A 127 4.60 -0.25 12.14
CA ILE A 127 4.73 -1.51 11.44
C ILE A 127 3.33 -1.82 10.92
N VAL A 128 3.07 -1.45 9.66
CA VAL A 128 1.76 -1.53 9.04
C VAL A 128 1.49 -3.02 8.82
N ALA A 129 0.93 -3.68 9.83
CA ALA A 129 0.41 -5.02 9.70
C ALA A 129 -0.71 -4.95 8.66
N LYS A 130 -0.52 -5.66 7.56
CA LYS A 130 -1.51 -5.72 6.50
C LYS A 130 -2.18 -7.08 6.59
N SER A 131 -3.48 -7.11 6.33
CA SER A 131 -4.21 -8.36 6.23
C SER A 131 -4.87 -8.45 4.88
N ASN A 132 -4.69 -9.58 4.20
CA ASN A 132 -5.41 -9.94 3.00
C ASN A 132 -6.62 -10.79 3.36
N ILE A 133 -7.80 -10.30 3.03
CA ILE A 133 -9.09 -10.88 3.39
C ILE A 133 -9.84 -11.23 2.12
N ILE A 134 -10.51 -12.37 2.15
CA ILE A 134 -11.36 -12.84 1.06
C ILE A 134 -12.81 -12.84 1.56
N PHE A 135 -13.63 -11.99 0.96
CA PHE A 135 -15.06 -11.91 1.22
C PHE A 135 -15.84 -12.64 0.14
N ASP A 136 -16.80 -13.47 0.55
CA ASP A 136 -17.83 -14.05 -0.30
C ASP A 136 -19.10 -13.21 -0.14
N VAL A 137 -19.50 -12.51 -1.20
CA VAL A 137 -20.73 -11.72 -1.25
C VAL A 137 -21.79 -12.53 -1.99
N LYS A 138 -22.89 -12.83 -1.30
CA LYS A 138 -24.03 -13.58 -1.86
C LYS A 138 -25.12 -12.60 -2.29
N PRO A 139 -25.49 -12.57 -3.59
CA PRO A 139 -26.62 -11.78 -4.05
C PRO A 139 -27.95 -12.41 -3.64
N TRP A 140 -29.04 -11.67 -3.80
CA TRP A 140 -30.40 -12.17 -3.56
C TRP A 140 -30.85 -13.20 -4.59
N ASP A 141 -30.52 -13.01 -5.88
CA ASP A 141 -30.96 -13.90 -6.96
C ASP A 141 -30.00 -13.90 -8.16
N ASP A 142 -30.23 -14.82 -9.11
CA ASP A 142 -29.46 -14.94 -10.37
C ASP A 142 -29.72 -13.82 -11.38
N GLU A 143 -30.79 -13.04 -11.20
CA GLU A 143 -31.08 -11.83 -11.99
C GLU A 143 -30.32 -10.58 -11.51
N THR A 144 -29.70 -10.59 -10.32
CA THR A 144 -28.92 -9.44 -9.82
C THR A 144 -27.70 -9.17 -10.70
N ASP A 145 -27.51 -7.92 -11.13
CA ASP A 145 -26.35 -7.54 -11.93
C ASP A 145 -25.05 -7.64 -11.09
N MET A 146 -24.28 -8.69 -11.37
CA MET A 146 -23.02 -8.96 -10.70
C MET A 146 -21.97 -7.86 -10.93
N ALA A 147 -22.02 -7.16 -12.07
CA ALA A 147 -21.10 -6.07 -12.36
C ALA A 147 -21.45 -4.82 -11.56
N ALA A 148 -22.75 -4.53 -11.39
CA ALA A 148 -23.20 -3.43 -10.53
C ALA A 148 -22.86 -3.70 -9.05
N LEU A 149 -23.03 -4.93 -8.58
CA LEU A 149 -22.66 -5.33 -7.22
C LEU A 149 -21.16 -5.14 -6.98
N GLU A 150 -20.31 -5.58 -7.91
CA GLU A 150 -18.87 -5.37 -7.80
C GLU A 150 -18.49 -3.88 -7.84
N ALA A 151 -19.18 -3.08 -8.66
CA ALA A 151 -18.96 -1.63 -8.71
C ALA A 151 -19.35 -0.94 -7.39
N SER A 152 -20.47 -1.33 -6.77
CA SER A 152 -20.88 -0.81 -5.46
C SER A 152 -19.87 -1.14 -4.37
N VAL A 153 -19.37 -2.39 -4.33
CA VAL A 153 -18.34 -2.80 -3.36
C VAL A 153 -17.04 -2.02 -3.59
N ARG A 154 -16.62 -1.83 -4.85
CA ARG A 154 -15.40 -1.06 -5.19
C ARG A 154 -15.53 0.44 -4.92
N THR A 155 -16.76 0.97 -4.81
CA THR A 155 -17.01 2.38 -4.47
C THR A 155 -16.70 2.68 -3.01
N ILE A 156 -16.61 1.66 -2.14
CA ILE A 156 -16.19 1.83 -0.76
C ILE A 156 -14.68 2.12 -0.76
N GLU A 157 -14.32 3.38 -0.63
CA GLU A 157 -12.94 3.85 -0.46
C GLU A 157 -12.68 4.20 1.01
N MET A 158 -11.62 3.64 1.58
CA MET A 158 -11.16 3.94 2.94
C MET A 158 -9.64 4.00 2.95
N GLU A 159 -9.09 4.83 3.84
CA GLU A 159 -7.63 4.94 4.00
C GLU A 159 -7.05 3.61 4.48
N GLY A 160 -6.17 3.01 3.66
CA GLY A 160 -5.59 1.69 3.96
C GLY A 160 -6.39 0.49 3.43
N LEU A 161 -7.50 0.70 2.73
CA LEU A 161 -8.24 -0.35 2.02
C LEU A 161 -7.83 -0.40 0.54
N LEU A 162 -7.48 -1.59 0.06
CA LEU A 162 -7.15 -1.83 -1.35
C LEU A 162 -7.94 -3.02 -1.87
N TRP A 163 -8.83 -2.77 -2.83
CA TRP A 163 -9.60 -3.83 -3.50
C TRP A 163 -8.72 -4.63 -4.46
N GLY A 164 -8.71 -5.93 -4.28
CA GLY A 164 -8.00 -6.89 -5.13
C GLY A 164 -8.89 -7.43 -6.26
N THR A 165 -8.60 -8.67 -6.66
CA THR A 165 -9.34 -9.34 -7.73
C THR A 165 -10.66 -9.93 -7.22
N GLY A 166 -11.73 -9.75 -8.00
CA GLY A 166 -13.00 -10.45 -7.81
C GLY A 166 -13.08 -11.67 -8.73
N LYS A 167 -13.60 -12.80 -8.23
CA LYS A 167 -13.97 -13.96 -9.05
C LYS A 167 -15.41 -14.37 -8.76
N LEU A 168 -16.13 -14.78 -9.79
CA LEU A 168 -17.48 -15.31 -9.66
C LEU A 168 -17.43 -16.82 -9.44
N VAL A 169 -18.00 -17.31 -8.34
CA VAL A 169 -18.08 -18.75 -8.03
C VAL A 169 -19.54 -19.17 -8.07
N ALA A 170 -19.88 -20.15 -8.90
CA ALA A 170 -21.23 -20.71 -8.94
C ALA A 170 -21.50 -21.55 -7.69
N ILE A 171 -22.62 -21.30 -7.00
CA ILE A 171 -23.05 -22.09 -5.83
C ILE A 171 -24.08 -23.15 -6.24
N GLY A 172 -24.78 -22.94 -7.36
CA GLY A 172 -25.79 -23.83 -7.89
C GLY A 172 -27.05 -23.05 -8.30
N TYR A 173 -27.95 -23.69 -9.06
CA TYR A 173 -29.25 -23.12 -9.44
C TYR A 173 -29.18 -21.74 -10.15
N GLY A 174 -28.12 -21.48 -10.92
CA GLY A 174 -27.93 -20.20 -11.62
C GLY A 174 -27.27 -19.11 -10.77
N ILE A 175 -27.31 -19.24 -9.44
CA ILE A 175 -26.78 -18.25 -8.50
C ILE A 175 -25.25 -18.36 -8.40
N LYS A 176 -24.58 -17.23 -8.59
CA LYS A 176 -23.13 -17.06 -8.43
C LYS A 176 -22.86 -16.12 -7.28
N LYS A 177 -21.93 -16.47 -6.41
CA LYS A 177 -21.36 -15.54 -5.42
C LYS A 177 -20.18 -14.79 -6.01
N LEU A 178 -20.02 -13.55 -5.59
CA LEU A 178 -18.81 -12.77 -5.86
C LEU A 178 -17.82 -13.03 -4.72
N GLN A 179 -16.66 -13.58 -5.06
CA GLN A 179 -15.55 -13.71 -4.13
C GLN A 179 -14.53 -12.61 -4.43
N ILE A 180 -14.39 -11.65 -3.53
CA ILE A 180 -13.50 -10.50 -3.69
C ILE A 180 -12.38 -10.52 -2.66
N THR A 181 -11.14 -10.35 -3.10
CA THR A 181 -9.98 -10.14 -2.21
C THR A 181 -9.84 -8.65 -1.89
N CYS A 182 -9.48 -8.30 -0.66
CA CYS A 182 -9.07 -6.96 -0.29
C CYS A 182 -7.87 -7.00 0.66
N VAL A 183 -7.00 -6.00 0.55
CA VAL A 183 -5.88 -5.78 1.46
C VAL A 183 -6.22 -4.61 2.37
N ILE A 184 -6.23 -4.84 3.67
CA ILE A 184 -6.45 -3.81 4.68
C ILE A 184 -5.17 -3.55 5.47
N VAL A 185 -5.06 -2.33 5.99
CA VAL A 185 -4.13 -1.97 7.06
C VAL A 185 -4.88 -2.12 8.39
N ASP A 186 -4.45 -3.08 9.21
CA ASP A 186 -5.15 -3.46 10.46
C ASP A 186 -5.26 -2.27 11.44
N ASP A 187 -4.30 -1.34 11.42
CA ASP A 187 -4.24 -0.17 12.30
C ASP A 187 -5.25 0.93 11.93
N LEU A 188 -5.74 0.95 10.69
CA LEU A 188 -6.60 2.02 10.16
C LEU A 188 -8.02 1.53 9.84
N VAL A 189 -8.15 0.27 9.46
CA VAL A 189 -9.40 -0.29 8.93
C VAL A 189 -9.75 -1.55 9.72
N SER A 190 -10.86 -1.48 10.47
CA SER A 190 -11.43 -2.68 11.10
C SER A 190 -12.20 -3.50 10.07
N THR A 191 -12.08 -4.83 10.16
CA THR A 191 -12.84 -5.78 9.34
C THR A 191 -14.34 -5.65 9.55
N ASP A 192 -14.76 -5.42 10.79
CA ASP A 192 -16.18 -5.29 11.14
C ASP A 192 -16.83 -4.09 10.44
N LEU A 193 -16.11 -2.96 10.38
CA LEU A 193 -16.60 -1.75 9.69
C LEU A 193 -16.70 -1.96 8.18
N LEU A 194 -15.80 -2.77 7.60
CA LEU A 194 -15.89 -3.15 6.19
C LEU A 194 -17.13 -4.01 5.94
N GLU A 195 -17.38 -4.99 6.80
CA GLU A 195 -18.55 -5.86 6.70
C GLU A 195 -19.83 -5.03 6.78
N GLU A 196 -19.94 -4.12 7.75
CA GLU A 196 -21.09 -3.21 7.90
C GLU A 196 -21.34 -2.41 6.62
N LYS A 197 -20.31 -1.76 6.06
CA LYS A 197 -20.43 -0.97 4.82
C LYS A 197 -20.81 -1.80 3.60
N ILE A 198 -20.36 -3.04 3.52
CA ILE A 198 -20.76 -3.93 2.43
C ILE A 198 -22.21 -4.37 2.65
N THR A 199 -22.62 -4.68 3.88
CA THR A 199 -24.00 -5.10 4.18
C THR A 199 -25.03 -3.97 4.04
N GLU A 200 -24.61 -2.70 4.08
CA GLU A 200 -25.49 -1.55 3.85
C GLU A 200 -26.10 -1.54 2.43
N PHE A 201 -25.48 -2.24 1.46
CA PHE A 201 -26.04 -2.46 0.13
C PHE A 201 -27.06 -3.62 0.11
N GLU A 202 -28.04 -3.57 1.01
CA GLU A 202 -29.07 -4.59 1.22
C GLU A 202 -29.88 -4.89 -0.05
N ASP A 203 -29.99 -3.93 -0.99
CA ASP A 203 -30.72 -4.11 -2.25
C ASP A 203 -30.08 -5.16 -3.18
N PHE A 204 -28.75 -5.33 -3.08
CA PHE A 204 -27.97 -6.21 -3.96
C PHE A 204 -27.40 -7.42 -3.22
N ILE A 205 -27.13 -7.27 -1.92
CA ILE A 205 -26.38 -8.23 -1.11
C ILE A 205 -27.30 -8.83 -0.05
N GLN A 206 -27.42 -10.16 -0.07
CA GLN A 206 -28.14 -10.91 0.97
C GLN A 206 -27.29 -11.09 2.23
N SER A 207 -26.01 -11.44 2.04
CA SER A 207 -25.07 -11.68 3.13
C SER A 207 -23.62 -11.63 2.64
N VAL A 208 -22.71 -11.37 3.58
CA VAL A 208 -21.26 -11.37 3.40
C VAL A 208 -20.66 -12.42 4.33
N ASP A 209 -19.74 -13.23 3.83
CA ASP A 209 -18.98 -14.19 4.61
C ASP A 209 -17.47 -13.98 4.45
N VAL A 210 -16.72 -14.12 5.54
CA VAL A 210 -15.25 -14.20 5.48
C VAL A 210 -14.83 -15.62 5.12
N VAL A 211 -14.19 -15.78 3.97
CA VAL A 211 -13.68 -17.07 3.51
C VAL A 211 -12.29 -17.35 4.06
N ALA A 212 -11.43 -16.33 4.01
CA ALA A 212 -10.04 -16.47 4.40
C ALA A 212 -9.51 -15.14 4.92
N PHE A 213 -8.66 -15.24 5.94
CA PHE A 213 -7.96 -14.12 6.54
C PHE A 213 -6.48 -14.48 6.61
N ASN A 214 -5.64 -13.76 5.86
CA ASN A 214 -4.20 -13.99 5.78
C ASN A 214 -3.45 -12.73 6.20
N LYS A 215 -2.67 -12.81 7.28
CA LYS A 215 -1.78 -11.70 7.69
C LYS A 215 -0.56 -11.65 6.77
N ILE A 216 -0.19 -10.45 6.31
CA ILE A 216 0.90 -10.17 5.37
C ILE A 216 1.84 -9.06 5.84
#